data_AF-A7H0V4-F1
#
_entry.id   AF-A7H0V4-F1
#
_cell.length_a   1.000
_cell.length_b   1.000
_cell.length_c   1.000
_cell.angle_alpha   90.00
_cell.angle_beta   90.00
_cell.angle_gamma   90.00
#
_symmetry.space_group_name_H-M   'P 1'
#
loop_
_entity.id
_entity.type
_entity.pdbx_description
1 polymer ?
#
loop_
_entity_poly.entity_id
_entity_poly.type
_entity_poly.pdbx_seq_one_letter_code
_entity_poly.pdbx_strand_id
1 'polypeptide(L)'
;MKFNKKISLERCLISSALINGDDHLSYEVANGLDESLFSGRRIGIVRLINAKRAANMPYAAIMQVLKAQAQEDRMLYEEMCDIFITGALWDDEAFRHVKRELVSEIKMQNACKRLAV
;
A
#
# COMPACT_ATOMS: atom_id res chain seq x y z
N MET A 1 15.50 -4.68 14.54
CA MET A 1 14.08 -5.07 14.49
C MET A 1 13.95 -6.38 13.71
N LYS A 2 13.12 -7.34 14.15
CA LYS A 2 12.83 -8.53 13.34
C LYS A 2 11.98 -8.14 12.13
N PHE A 3 12.33 -8.62 10.94
CA PHE A 3 11.55 -8.41 9.72
C PHE A 3 10.20 -9.13 9.85
N ASN A 4 9.08 -8.38 9.76
CA ASN A 4 7.74 -8.94 9.74
C ASN A 4 7.20 -8.88 8.31
N LYS A 5 7.27 -10.02 7.61
CA LYS A 5 6.92 -10.15 6.20
C LYS A 5 5.51 -9.60 5.88
N LYS A 6 4.52 -9.86 6.75
CA LYS A 6 3.13 -9.39 6.56
C LYS A 6 3.02 -7.87 6.65
N ILE A 7 3.60 -7.28 7.70
CA ILE A 7 3.55 -5.82 7.88
C ILE A 7 4.31 -5.11 6.74
N SER A 8 5.45 -5.67 6.32
CA SER A 8 6.21 -5.16 5.16
C SER A 8 5.39 -5.21 3.87
N LEU A 9 4.60 -6.27 3.65
CA LEU A 9 3.68 -6.38 2.51
C LEU A 9 2.62 -5.28 2.52
N GLU A 10 1.97 -5.07 3.67
CA GLU A 10 0.92 -4.06 3.83
C GLU A 10 1.44 -2.65 3.55
N ARG A 11 2.62 -2.31 4.09
CA ARG A 11 3.29 -1.03 3.82
C ARG A 11 3.62 -0.90 2.34
N CYS A 12 4.08 -1.99 1.72
CA CYS A 12 4.37 -2.06 0.28
C CYS A 12 3.17 -1.70 -0.57
N LEU A 13 2.05 -2.36 -0.35
CA LEU A 13 0.84 -2.09 -1.11
C LEU A 13 0.36 -0.64 -0.98
N ILE A 14 0.37 -0.08 0.24
CA ILE A 14 -0.11 1.28 0.49
C ILE A 14 0.83 2.32 -0.14
N SER A 15 2.14 2.20 0.06
CA SER A 15 3.07 3.19 -0.50
C SER A 15 3.21 3.07 -2.01
N SER A 16 3.12 1.87 -2.59
CA SER A 16 3.04 1.72 -4.05
C SER A 16 1.81 2.38 -4.63
N ALA A 17 0.66 2.24 -3.98
CA ALA A 17 -0.56 2.93 -4.40
C ALA A 17 -0.41 4.46 -4.35
N LEU A 18 0.21 5.00 -3.29
CA LEU A 18 0.24 6.45 -3.06
C LEU A 18 1.39 7.20 -3.75
N ILE A 19 2.54 6.55 -3.96
CA ILE A 19 3.76 7.21 -4.47
C ILE A 19 3.83 7.15 -5.99
N ASN A 20 3.02 6.30 -6.64
CA ASN A 20 2.87 6.23 -8.09
C ASN A 20 4.24 6.28 -8.81
N GLY A 21 5.10 5.32 -8.51
CA GLY A 21 6.44 5.22 -9.09
C GLY A 21 6.77 3.83 -9.63
N ASP A 22 5.81 2.91 -9.70
CA ASP A 22 6.13 1.52 -10.02
C ASP A 22 5.07 0.85 -10.89
N ASP A 23 5.37 0.73 -12.18
CA ASP A 23 4.52 0.13 -13.21
C ASP A 23 4.14 -1.35 -12.92
N HIS A 24 4.82 -1.98 -11.97
CA HIS A 24 4.69 -3.40 -11.66
C HIS A 24 3.50 -3.76 -10.75
N LEU A 25 2.94 -2.77 -10.04
CA LEU A 25 1.73 -2.92 -9.21
C LEU A 25 0.55 -2.12 -9.76
N SER A 26 0.71 -1.46 -10.91
CA SER A 26 -0.31 -0.59 -11.50
C SER A 26 -1.63 -1.32 -11.73
N TYR A 27 -1.61 -2.60 -12.07
CA TYR A 27 -2.83 -3.38 -12.29
C TYR A 27 -3.56 -3.69 -10.98
N GLU A 28 -2.82 -4.08 -9.95
CA GLU A 28 -3.30 -4.38 -8.60
C GLU A 28 -3.82 -3.13 -7.90
N VAL A 29 -3.16 -1.99 -8.13
CA VAL A 29 -3.56 -0.68 -7.63
C VAL A 29 -4.73 -0.12 -8.44
N ALA A 30 -4.77 -0.31 -9.77
CA ALA A 30 -5.83 0.24 -10.63
C ALA A 30 -7.25 -0.20 -10.24
N ASN A 31 -7.39 -1.41 -9.69
CA ASN A 31 -8.69 -2.00 -9.31
C ASN A 31 -9.05 -1.76 -7.83
N GLY A 32 -8.28 -0.95 -7.11
CA GLY A 32 -8.42 -0.77 -5.67
C GLY A 32 -7.65 -1.84 -4.86
N LEU A 33 -7.26 -1.47 -3.65
CA LEU A 33 -6.50 -2.34 -2.75
C LEU A 33 -7.45 -3.28 -2.01
N ASP A 34 -7.21 -4.59 -2.04
CA ASP A 34 -8.02 -5.56 -1.30
C ASP A 34 -7.83 -5.41 0.22
N GLU A 35 -8.87 -4.95 0.91
CA GLU A 35 -8.89 -4.74 2.36
C GLU A 35 -8.53 -5.99 3.16
N SER A 36 -8.77 -7.20 2.64
CA SER A 36 -8.47 -8.45 3.33
C SER A 36 -6.98 -8.68 3.56
N LEU A 37 -6.12 -7.96 2.83
CA LEU A 37 -4.66 -8.07 2.93
C LEU A 37 -4.08 -7.24 4.07
N PHE A 38 -4.89 -6.39 4.70
CA PHE A 38 -4.43 -5.41 5.68
C PHE A 38 -4.90 -5.73 7.09
N SER A 39 -4.20 -5.19 8.08
CA SER A 39 -4.54 -5.37 9.48
C SER A 39 -4.47 -4.07 10.27
N GLY A 40 -5.22 -4.02 11.37
CA GLY A 40 -5.24 -2.87 12.26
C GLY A 40 -5.63 -1.58 11.55
N ARG A 41 -4.89 -0.50 11.85
CA ARG A 41 -5.18 0.86 11.34
C ARG A 41 -5.03 0.99 9.83
N ARG A 42 -4.21 0.13 9.21
CA ARG A 42 -3.97 0.14 7.76
C ARG A 42 -5.23 -0.20 6.95
N ILE A 43 -6.16 -0.96 7.52
CA ILE A 43 -7.49 -1.19 6.91
C ILE A 43 -8.21 0.15 6.70
N GLY A 44 -8.16 1.05 7.70
CA GLY A 44 -8.79 2.37 7.61
C GLY A 44 -8.17 3.25 6.53
N ILE A 45 -6.84 3.23 6.41
CA ILE A 45 -6.10 3.93 5.35
C ILE A 45 -6.52 3.40 3.98
N VAL A 46 -6.56 2.08 3.81
CA VAL A 46 -6.93 1.43 2.55
C VAL A 46 -8.37 1.72 2.16
N ARG A 47 -9.31 1.69 3.11
CA ARG A 47 -10.71 2.10 2.90
C ARG A 47 -10.81 3.52 2.37
N LEU A 48 -10.07 4.45 2.96
CA LEU A 48 -10.05 5.83 2.49
C LEU A 48 -9.49 5.92 1.07
N ILE A 49 -8.38 5.24 0.79
CA ILE A 49 -7.78 5.19 -0.55
C ILE A 49 -8.81 4.68 -1.57
N ASN A 50 -9.44 3.53 -1.30
CA ASN A 50 -10.45 2.94 -2.19
C ASN A 50 -11.66 3.86 -2.39
N ALA A 51 -12.18 4.46 -1.31
CA ALA A 51 -13.31 5.38 -1.38
C ALA A 51 -12.99 6.62 -2.23
N LYS A 52 -11.79 7.19 -2.10
CA LYS A 52 -11.35 8.33 -2.92
C LYS A 52 -11.07 7.92 -4.36
N ARG A 53 -10.54 6.72 -4.60
CA ARG A 53 -10.36 6.16 -5.94
C ARG A 53 -11.69 5.92 -6.67
N ALA A 54 -12.70 5.40 -5.96
CA ALA A 54 -14.05 5.25 -6.51
C ALA A 54 -14.66 6.60 -6.92
N ALA A 55 -14.23 7.70 -6.29
CA ALA A 55 -14.55 9.07 -6.69
C ALA A 55 -13.63 9.64 -7.79
N ASN A 56 -12.89 8.79 -8.51
CA ASN A 56 -11.92 9.14 -9.56
C ASN A 56 -10.78 10.06 -9.12
N MET A 57 -10.47 10.12 -7.82
CA MET A 57 -9.36 10.93 -7.33
C MET A 57 -8.02 10.27 -7.72
N PRO A 58 -7.06 11.02 -8.28
CA PRO A 58 -5.72 10.49 -8.55
C PRO A 58 -4.98 10.26 -7.23
N TYR A 59 -4.11 9.25 -7.17
CA TYR A 59 -3.36 8.90 -5.96
C TYR A 59 -2.56 10.06 -5.35
N ALA A 60 -2.01 10.93 -6.19
CA ALA A 60 -1.33 12.15 -5.75
C ALA A 60 -2.24 13.07 -4.91
N ALA A 61 -3.52 13.19 -5.27
CA ALA A 61 -4.50 13.97 -4.51
C ALA A 61 -4.97 13.23 -3.24
N ILE A 62 -5.11 11.89 -3.31
CA ILE A 62 -5.43 11.06 -2.14
C ILE A 62 -4.35 11.20 -1.06
N MET A 63 -3.08 11.23 -1.48
CA MET A 63 -1.94 11.46 -0.59
C MET A 63 -2.04 12.81 0.14
N GLN A 64 -2.50 13.87 -0.52
CA GLN A 64 -2.69 15.17 0.13
C GLN A 64 -3.82 15.12 1.18
N VAL A 65 -4.92 14.41 0.89
CA VAL A 65 -6.00 14.22 1.86
C VAL A 65 -5.51 13.50 3.11
N LEU A 66 -4.76 12.40 2.93
CA LEU A 66 -4.16 11.66 4.04
C LEU A 66 -3.18 12.51 4.85
N LYS A 67 -2.36 13.34 4.18
CA LYS A 67 -1.45 14.28 4.86
C LYS A 67 -2.21 15.31 5.70
N ALA A 68 -3.29 15.88 5.18
CA ALA A 68 -4.12 16.82 5.92
C ALA A 68 -4.75 16.16 7.15
N GLN A 69 -5.32 14.96 7.01
CA GLN A 69 -5.88 14.22 8.15
C GLN A 69 -4.82 13.86 9.20
N ALA A 70 -3.61 13.51 8.77
CA ALA A 70 -2.50 13.21 9.66
C ALA A 70 -2.03 14.42 10.49
N GLN A 71 -2.32 15.66 10.07
CA GLN A 71 -2.02 16.85 10.89
C GLN A 71 -2.88 16.91 12.15
N GLU A 72 -4.06 16.29 12.12
CA GLU A 72 -5.04 16.28 13.21
C GLU A 72 -5.06 14.94 13.96
N ASP A 73 -4.63 13.85 13.32
CA ASP A 73 -4.52 12.51 13.90
C ASP A 73 -3.05 12.07 13.99
N ARG A 74 -2.49 12.21 15.20
CA ARG A 74 -1.11 11.79 15.51
C ARG A 74 -0.85 10.31 15.21
N MET A 75 -1.82 9.44 15.44
CA MET A 75 -1.61 8.01 15.21
C MET A 75 -1.61 7.68 13.72
N LEU A 76 -2.47 8.34 12.94
CA LEU A 76 -2.43 8.26 11.48
C LEU A 76 -1.11 8.80 10.94
N TYR A 77 -0.60 9.91 11.50
CA TYR A 77 0.70 10.45 11.16
C TYR A 77 1.83 9.45 11.39
N GLU A 78 1.90 8.83 12.57
CA GLU A 78 2.93 7.83 12.90
C GLU A 78 2.87 6.62 11.95
N GLU A 79 1.67 6.13 11.64
CA GLU A 79 1.46 5.02 10.70
C GLU A 79 1.87 5.40 9.26
N MET A 80 1.53 6.61 8.82
CA MET A 80 1.94 7.13 7.52
C MET A 80 3.47 7.26 7.45
N CYS A 81 4.12 7.85 8.46
CA CYS A 81 5.57 7.93 8.54
C CYS A 81 6.22 6.55 8.45
N ASP A 82 5.71 5.56 9.17
CA ASP A 82 6.20 4.18 9.13
C ASP A 82 6.05 3.55 7.72
N ILE A 83 4.93 3.79 7.03
CA ILE A 83 4.70 3.37 5.64
C ILE A 83 5.70 4.05 4.68
N PHE A 84 5.90 5.37 4.76
CA PHE A 84 6.74 6.13 3.81
C PHE A 84 8.24 6.02 4.08
N ILE A 85 8.67 5.91 5.33
CA ILE A 85 10.08 5.59 5.63
C ILE A 85 10.43 4.23 5.02
N THR A 86 9.54 3.25 5.16
CA THR A 86 9.72 1.95 4.53
C THR A 86 9.71 2.05 3.00
N GLY A 87 8.85 2.91 2.43
CA GLY A 87 8.79 3.18 0.98
C GLY A 87 10.03 3.87 0.40
N ALA A 88 10.62 4.82 1.12
CA ALA A 88 11.84 5.52 0.71
C ALA A 88 13.08 4.61 0.71
N LEU A 89 13.05 3.52 1.49
CA LEU A 89 14.09 2.50 1.48
C LEU A 89 14.01 1.58 0.25
N TRP A 90 13.00 1.70 -0.62
CA TRP A 90 12.83 0.76 -1.74
C TRP A 90 13.81 0.90 -2.89
N ASP A 91 14.61 1.95 -2.92
CA ASP A 91 15.71 2.06 -3.88
C ASP A 91 16.94 1.23 -3.44
N ASP A 92 17.00 0.84 -2.16
CA ASP A 92 17.97 -0.13 -1.65
C ASP A 92 17.79 -1.50 -2.29
N GLU A 93 18.90 -2.14 -2.69
CA GLU A 93 18.89 -3.39 -3.43
C GLU A 93 18.21 -4.55 -2.67
N ALA A 94 18.40 -4.62 -1.35
CA ALA A 94 17.75 -5.63 -0.52
C ALA A 94 16.24 -5.42 -0.45
N PHE A 95 15.80 -4.16 -0.40
CA PHE A 95 14.38 -3.81 -0.42
C PHE A 95 13.75 -4.02 -1.81
N ARG A 96 14.49 -3.81 -2.91
CA ARG A 96 14.03 -4.17 -4.26
C ARG A 96 13.78 -5.67 -4.41
N HIS A 97 14.63 -6.50 -3.81
CA HIS A 97 14.43 -7.95 -3.79
C HIS A 97 13.14 -8.32 -3.03
N VAL A 98 13.00 -7.83 -1.80
CA VAL A 98 11.79 -8.03 -0.97
C VAL A 98 10.54 -7.55 -1.71
N LYS A 99 10.59 -6.38 -2.34
CA LYS A 99 9.49 -5.85 -3.16
C LYS A 99 9.10 -6.81 -4.29
N ARG A 100 10.06 -7.38 -5.03
CA ARG A 100 9.76 -8.37 -6.09
C ARG A 100 9.07 -9.62 -5.56
N GLU A 101 9.54 -10.16 -4.43
CA GLU A 101 8.91 -11.32 -3.80
C GLU A 101 7.47 -11.02 -3.36
N LEU A 102 7.26 -9.85 -2.75
CA LEU A 102 5.95 -9.39 -2.30
C LEU A 102 4.98 -9.20 -3.48
N VAL A 103 5.43 -8.57 -4.58
CA VAL A 103 4.67 -8.43 -5.82
C VAL A 103 4.29 -9.80 -6.40
N SER A 104 5.22 -10.75 -6.41
CA SER A 104 4.97 -12.11 -6.88
C SER A 104 3.90 -12.81 -6.05
N GLU A 105 3.94 -12.65 -4.72
CA GLU A 105 2.94 -13.22 -3.81
C GLU A 105 1.55 -12.62 -4.05
N ILE A 106 1.45 -11.31 -4.27
CA ILE A 106 0.18 -10.64 -4.60
C ILE A 106 -0.37 -11.17 -5.93
N LYS A 107 0.46 -11.28 -6.97
CA LYS A 107 0.07 -11.82 -8.27
C LYS A 107 -0.45 -13.25 -8.16
N MET A 108 0.20 -14.09 -7.35
CA MET A 108 -0.25 -15.45 -7.07
C MET A 108 -1.59 -15.47 -6.33
N GLN A 109 -1.75 -14.69 -5.25
CA GLN A 109 -3.01 -14.64 -4.51
C GLN A 109 -4.18 -14.19 -5.40
N ASN A 110 -3.95 -13.19 -6.26
CA ASN A 110 -4.96 -12.72 -7.21
C ASN A 110 -5.26 -13.75 -8.30
N ALA A 111 -4.24 -14.46 -8.81
CA ALA A 111 -4.45 -15.57 -9.74
C ALA A 111 -5.29 -16.68 -9.11
N CYS A 112 -4.99 -17.07 -7.87
CA CYS A 112 -5.77 -18.07 -7.13
C CYS A 112 -7.23 -17.64 -6.96
N LYS A 113 -7.50 -16.36 -6.62
CA LYS A 113 -8.88 -15.85 -6.50
C LYS A 113 -9.66 -15.95 -7.81
N ARG A 114 -9.04 -15.65 -8.95
CA ARG A 114 -9.68 -15.77 -10.27
C ARG A 114 -9.98 -17.21 -10.66
N LEU A 115 -9.14 -18.15 -10.24
CA LEU A 115 -9.31 -19.58 -10.52
C LEU A 115 -10.28 -20.28 -9.55
N ALA A 116 -10.62 -19.64 -8.44
CA ALA A 116 -11.59 -20.13 -7.46
C ALA A 116 -13.05 -19.76 -7.81
N VAL A 117 -13.27 -19.12 -8.97
CA VAL A 117 -14.56 -18.80 -9.59
C VAL A 117 -14.79 -19.78 -10.75
#